data_AF-A0AAV2DA97-F1
#
_entry.id   AF-A0AAV2DA97-F1
#
_cell.length_a   1.000
_cell.length_b   1.000
_cell.length_c   1.000
_cell.angle_alpha   90.00
_cell.angle_beta   90.00
_cell.angle_gamma   90.00
#
_symmetry.space_group_name_H-M   'P 1'
#
loop_
_entity.id
_entity.type
_entity.pdbx_description
1 polymer ?
#
loop_
_entity_poly.entity_id
_entity_poly.type
_entity_poly.pdbx_seq_one_letter_code
_entity_poly.pdbx_strand_id
1 'polypeptide(L)'
;MEITAFVEPLVIFLILIVNAIVGIWQESNAEKALEALKEIQSEHAAVVRDGKKISSLPAKELVPGDIVELRVGDKVPADMRVVSLVSSTLRVEQGSLTGESEAVSKTVKPVAEHTDIQGKKCMVFAGTTVVNGNCMCLVTGTGMNTEIGKVHSQIHEAAQHEEDTPLKKKLNELLGEVQ
;
A
#
# COMPACT_ATOMS: atom_id res chain seq x y z
N MET A 1 -33.63 48.33 17.68
CA MET A 1 -34.20 47.37 16.72
C MET A 1 -33.13 47.04 15.67
N GLU A 2 -31.91 46.70 16.11
CA GLU A 2 -30.78 46.42 15.19
C GLU A 2 -30.06 45.11 15.53
N ILE A 3 -30.14 44.64 16.79
CA ILE A 3 -29.51 43.38 17.20
C ILE A 3 -30.13 42.17 16.48
N THR A 4 -31.44 42.20 16.20
CA THR A 4 -32.14 41.10 15.51
C THR A 4 -31.67 40.89 14.07
N ALA A 5 -31.18 41.94 13.39
CA ALA A 5 -30.68 41.83 12.01
C ALA A 5 -29.35 41.05 11.93
N PHE A 6 -28.59 40.99 13.02
CA PHE A 6 -27.33 40.25 13.09
C PHE A 6 -27.50 38.82 13.63
N VAL A 7 -28.68 38.46 14.16
CA VAL A 7 -28.91 37.12 14.72
C VAL A 7 -28.94 36.06 13.61
N GLU A 8 -29.63 36.33 12.50
CA GLU A 8 -29.72 35.38 11.37
C GLU A 8 -28.36 35.04 10.74
N PRO A 9 -27.53 36.02 10.31
CA PRO A 9 -26.19 35.73 9.79
C PRO A 9 -25.28 35.04 10.81
N LEU A 10 -25.39 35.39 12.09
CA LEU A 10 -24.60 34.79 13.17
C LEU A 10 -24.95 33.31 13.34
N VAL A 11 -26.23 32.95 13.30
CA VAL A 11 -26.68 31.56 13.42
C VAL A 11 -26.21 30.72 12.22
N ILE A 12 -26.32 31.24 11.00
CA ILE A 12 -25.83 30.56 9.79
C ILE A 12 -24.32 30.35 9.87
N PHE A 13 -23.57 31.38 10.25
CA PHE A 13 -22.12 31.30 10.41
C PHE A 13 -21.71 30.26 11.45
N LEU A 14 -22.44 30.20 12.57
CA LEU A 14 -22.21 29.19 13.62
C LEU A 14 -22.45 27.77 13.10
N ILE A 15 -23.50 27.52 12.32
CA ILE A 15 -23.77 26.21 11.72
C ILE A 15 -22.66 25.80 10.75
N LEU A 16 -22.15 26.73 9.93
CA LEU A 16 -21.03 26.44 9.02
C LEU A 16 -19.75 26.08 9.78
N ILE A 17 -19.44 26.77 10.88
CA ILE A 17 -18.30 26.43 11.73
C ILE A 17 -18.47 25.02 12.32
N VAL A 18 -19.65 24.70 12.84
CA VAL A 18 -19.92 23.37 13.40
C VAL A 18 -19.75 22.29 12.33
N ASN A 19 -20.30 22.50 11.13
CA ASN A 19 -20.16 21.55 10.01
C ASN A 19 -18.70 21.39 9.57
N ALA A 20 -17.93 22.47 9.51
CA ALA A 20 -16.51 22.40 9.16
C ALA A 20 -15.69 21.62 10.21
N ILE A 21 -15.94 21.87 11.51
CA ILE A 21 -15.28 21.14 12.59
C ILE A 21 -15.62 19.66 12.53
N VAL A 22 -16.90 19.32 12.36
CA VAL A 22 -17.36 17.93 12.24
C VAL A 22 -16.74 17.25 11.01
N GLY A 23 -16.67 17.95 9.88
CA GLY A 23 -16.04 17.45 8.65
C GLY A 23 -14.57 17.09 8.86
N ILE A 24 -13.78 18.03 9.40
CA ILE A 24 -12.34 17.81 9.68
C ILE A 24 -12.15 16.64 10.67
N TRP A 25 -13.04 16.50 11.65
CA TRP A 25 -12.93 15.44 12.65
C TRP A 25 -13.26 14.04 12.09
N GLN A 26 -14.22 13.94 11.17
CA GLN A 26 -14.54 12.69 10.49
C GLN A 26 -13.41 12.26 9.54
N GLU A 27 -12.84 13.21 8.80
CA GLU A 27 -11.75 12.95 7.87
C GLU A 27 -10.47 12.50 8.60
N SER A 28 -10.09 13.21 9.66
CA SER A 28 -8.91 12.85 10.47
C SER A 28 -9.04 11.49 11.16
N ASN A 29 -10.24 11.10 11.60
CA ASN A 29 -10.45 9.78 12.23
C ASN A 29 -10.37 8.63 11.22
N ALA A 30 -10.85 8.82 9.99
CA ALA A 30 -10.73 7.82 8.94
C ALA A 30 -9.26 7.56 8.57
N GLU A 31 -8.47 8.63 8.47
CA GLU A 31 -7.04 8.55 8.14
C GLU A 31 -6.23 7.86 9.25
N LYS A 32 -6.49 8.20 10.53
CA LYS A 32 -5.83 7.55 11.69
C LYS A 32 -6.14 6.06 11.81
N ALA A 33 -7.37 5.65 11.54
CA ALA A 33 -7.73 4.23 11.55
C ALA A 33 -6.97 3.45 10.47
N LEU A 34 -6.80 4.05 9.29
CA LEU A 34 -6.00 3.47 8.21
C LEU A 34 -4.51 3.40 8.58
N GLU A 35 -3.98 4.42 9.25
CA GLU A 35 -2.58 4.49 9.65
C GLU A 35 -2.23 3.50 10.77
N ALA A 36 -3.11 3.35 11.76
CA ALA A 36 -2.98 2.33 12.81
C ALA A 36 -3.02 0.90 12.24
N LEU A 37 -3.84 0.65 11.22
CA LEU A 37 -3.85 -0.64 10.51
C LEU A 37 -2.53 -0.90 9.77
N LYS A 38 -1.88 0.14 9.22
CA LYS A 38 -0.54 0.03 8.59
C LYS A 38 0.56 -0.25 9.60
N GLU A 39 0.49 0.29 10.83
CA GLU A 39 1.49 0.02 11.87
C GLU A 39 1.41 -1.39 12.46
N ILE A 40 0.22 -1.96 12.59
CA ILE A 40 0.03 -3.34 13.08
C ILE A 40 0.62 -4.38 12.10
N GLN A 41 0.75 -4.02 10.82
CA GLN A 41 1.43 -4.83 9.80
C GLN A 41 2.94 -4.60 9.71
N SER A 42 3.60 -4.03 10.73
CA SER A 42 5.05 -3.88 10.71
C SER A 42 5.73 -5.26 10.77
N GLU A 43 5.85 -5.87 9.60
CA GLU A 43 6.52 -7.12 9.38
C GLU A 43 8.01 -6.95 9.66
N HIS A 44 8.60 -7.98 10.26
CA HIS A 44 10.02 -8.04 10.53
C HIS A 44 10.67 -8.93 9.48
N ALA A 45 11.86 -8.52 9.02
CA ALA A 45 12.63 -9.23 8.02
C ALA A 45 13.94 -9.75 8.62
N ALA A 46 14.32 -10.96 8.25
CA ALA A 46 15.65 -11.50 8.55
C ALA A 46 16.64 -11.03 7.47
N VAL A 47 17.53 -10.11 7.82
CA VAL A 47 18.48 -9.51 6.88
C VAL A 47 19.93 -9.87 7.19
N VAL A 48 20.79 -9.79 6.18
CA VAL A 48 22.23 -9.97 6.31
C VAL A 48 22.91 -8.66 5.89
N ARG A 49 23.46 -7.92 6.87
CA ARG A 49 24.23 -6.69 6.66
C ARG A 49 25.63 -6.87 7.25
N ASP A 50 26.67 -6.48 6.51
CA ASP A 50 28.08 -6.60 6.93
C ASP A 50 28.47 -8.00 7.43
N GLY A 51 27.91 -9.05 6.81
CA GLY A 51 28.14 -10.44 7.20
C GLY A 51 27.46 -10.89 8.49
N LYS A 52 26.70 -10.01 9.17
CA LYS A 52 25.94 -10.33 10.38
C LYS A 52 24.46 -10.53 10.03
N LYS A 53 23.88 -11.62 10.56
CA LYS A 53 22.45 -11.88 10.47
C LYS A 53 21.70 -11.08 11.52
N ILE A 54 20.80 -10.21 11.07
CA ILE A 54 19.85 -9.48 11.90
C ILE A 54 18.50 -10.18 11.70
N SER A 55 18.04 -10.90 12.71
CA SER A 55 16.84 -11.76 12.59
C SER A 55 15.52 -11.00 12.60
N SER A 56 15.53 -9.74 13.00
CA SER A 56 14.32 -8.97 13.28
C SER A 56 14.54 -7.49 12.98
N LEU A 57 14.76 -7.16 11.71
CA LEU A 57 14.78 -5.77 11.25
C LEU A 57 13.34 -5.35 10.87
N PRO A 58 12.83 -4.21 11.33
CA PRO A 58 11.56 -3.68 10.85
C PRO A 58 11.58 -3.50 9.32
N ALA A 59 10.54 -3.95 8.61
CA ALA A 59 10.45 -3.84 7.16
C ALA A 59 10.59 -2.38 6.66
N LYS A 60 10.20 -1.40 7.48
CA LYS A 60 10.36 0.04 7.19
C LYS A 60 11.82 0.48 7.07
N GLU A 61 12.77 -0.25 7.66
CA GLU A 61 14.20 0.04 7.63
C GLU A 61 14.95 -0.67 6.49
N LEU A 62 14.24 -1.46 5.67
CA LEU A 62 14.82 -2.11 4.49
C LEU A 62 15.17 -1.08 3.42
N VAL A 63 16.35 -1.27 2.82
CA VAL A 63 16.83 -0.44 1.71
C VAL A 63 17.21 -1.32 0.52
N PRO A 64 17.12 -0.81 -0.72
CA PRO A 64 17.65 -1.49 -1.89
C PRO A 64 19.13 -1.86 -1.69
N GLY A 65 19.48 -3.10 -2.02
CA GLY A 65 20.81 -3.67 -1.76
C GLY A 65 20.91 -4.57 -0.53
N ASP A 66 19.92 -4.56 0.36
CA ASP A 66 19.88 -5.51 1.47
C ASP A 66 19.69 -6.94 0.99
N ILE A 67 20.31 -7.90 1.70
CA ILE A 67 20.09 -9.32 1.48
C ILE A 67 19.13 -9.83 2.56
N VAL A 68 18.00 -10.39 2.15
CA VAL A 68 16.95 -10.90 3.03
C VAL A 68 16.85 -12.41 2.89
N GLU A 69 16.77 -13.11 4.02
CA GLU A 69 16.45 -14.54 4.09
C GLU A 69 14.93 -14.67 4.23
N LEU A 70 14.30 -15.43 3.34
CA LEU A 70 12.86 -15.71 3.37
C LEU A 70 12.62 -17.19 3.61
N ARG A 71 11.69 -17.51 4.51
CA ARG A 71 11.29 -18.85 4.91
C ARG A 71 9.80 -19.08 4.69
N VAL A 72 9.40 -20.34 4.78
CA VAL A 72 7.99 -20.72 4.70
C VAL A 72 7.18 -20.01 5.79
N GLY A 73 6.08 -19.38 5.40
CA GLY A 73 5.21 -18.59 6.27
C GLY A 73 5.58 -17.11 6.33
N ASP A 74 6.77 -16.72 5.85
CA ASP A 74 7.16 -15.32 5.83
C ASP A 74 6.36 -14.57 4.77
N LYS A 75 5.87 -13.41 5.16
CA LYS A 75 5.33 -12.43 4.23
C LYS A 75 6.47 -11.57 3.71
N VAL A 76 6.43 -11.33 2.41
CA VAL A 76 7.52 -10.69 1.68
C VAL A 76 7.46 -9.18 1.94
N PRO A 77 8.49 -8.58 2.57
CA PRO A 77 8.42 -7.18 3.04
C PRO A 77 8.67 -6.14 1.94
N ALA A 78 9.31 -6.54 0.84
CA ALA A 78 9.79 -5.66 -0.22
C ALA A 78 9.86 -6.42 -1.56
N ASP A 79 10.01 -5.70 -2.66
CA ASP A 79 10.25 -6.33 -3.96
C ASP A 79 11.72 -6.75 -4.06
N MET A 80 11.95 -8.03 -4.29
CA MET A 80 13.29 -8.60 -4.21
C MET A 80 13.58 -9.59 -5.33
N ARG A 81 14.84 -9.64 -5.73
CA ARG A 81 15.38 -10.60 -6.69
C ARG A 81 15.89 -11.83 -5.97
N VAL A 82 15.45 -13.02 -6.35
CA VAL A 82 15.95 -14.28 -5.78
C VAL A 82 17.40 -14.52 -6.19
N VAL A 83 18.33 -14.46 -5.25
CA VAL A 83 19.77 -14.63 -5.51
C VAL A 83 20.21 -16.08 -5.33
N SER A 84 19.65 -16.76 -4.33
CA SER A 84 19.99 -18.15 -4.02
C SER A 84 18.79 -18.89 -3.47
N LEU A 85 18.67 -20.16 -3.83
CA LEU A 85 17.69 -21.08 -3.25
C LEU A 85 18.42 -21.93 -2.22
N VAL A 86 17.99 -21.84 -0.96
CA VAL A 86 18.50 -22.70 0.12
C VAL A 86 17.82 -24.07 0.06
N SER A 87 16.55 -24.09 -0.36
CA SER A 87 15.77 -25.30 -0.60
C SER A 87 15.79 -25.74 -2.07
N SER A 88 15.38 -26.97 -2.34
CA SER A 88 15.28 -27.52 -3.70
C SER A 88 14.22 -26.81 -4.56
N THR A 89 13.15 -26.34 -3.93
CA THR A 89 12.07 -25.60 -4.57
C THR A 89 11.70 -24.38 -3.72
N LEU A 90 11.17 -23.35 -4.39
CA LEU A 90 10.61 -22.16 -3.77
C LEU A 90 9.27 -21.88 -4.43
N ARG A 91 8.21 -21.77 -3.64
CA ARG A 91 6.86 -21.41 -4.11
C ARG A 91 6.33 -20.25 -3.30
N VAL A 92 5.73 -19.30 -4.00
CA VAL A 92 5.18 -18.06 -3.42
C VAL A 92 3.75 -17.90 -3.90
N GLU A 93 2.84 -17.62 -2.96
CA GLU A 93 1.46 -17.26 -3.25
C GLU A 93 1.39 -15.77 -3.58
N GLN A 94 0.92 -15.46 -4.79
CA GLN A 94 0.90 -14.09 -5.31
C GLN A 94 -0.53 -13.55 -5.48
N GLY A 95 -1.54 -14.24 -4.95
CA GLY A 95 -2.96 -13.91 -5.12
C GLY A 95 -3.34 -12.53 -4.62
N SER A 96 -2.64 -12.02 -3.60
CA SER A 96 -2.84 -10.64 -3.11
C SER A 96 -2.49 -9.56 -4.13
N LEU A 97 -1.62 -9.86 -5.11
CA LEU A 97 -1.18 -8.92 -6.14
C LEU A 97 -1.75 -9.24 -7.52
N THR A 98 -1.89 -10.52 -7.87
CA THR A 98 -2.32 -10.96 -9.21
C THR A 98 -3.77 -11.44 -9.27
N GLY A 99 -4.40 -11.69 -8.12
CA GLY A 99 -5.74 -12.30 -8.04
C GLY A 99 -5.77 -13.81 -8.30
N GLU A 100 -4.63 -14.44 -8.57
CA GLU A 100 -4.55 -15.88 -8.83
C GLU A 100 -4.18 -16.66 -7.57
N SER A 101 -4.99 -17.66 -7.22
CA SER A 101 -4.80 -18.47 -6.01
C SER A 101 -3.69 -19.51 -6.10
N GLU A 102 -3.11 -19.77 -7.28
CA GLU A 102 -2.10 -20.81 -7.44
C GLU A 102 -0.70 -20.31 -7.06
N ALA A 103 0.01 -21.09 -6.24
CA ALA A 103 1.37 -20.77 -5.83
C ALA A 103 2.38 -20.97 -6.99
N VAL A 104 3.12 -19.90 -7.29
CA VAL A 104 4.07 -19.83 -8.41
C VAL A 104 5.46 -20.29 -7.96
N SER A 105 6.07 -21.20 -8.73
CA SER A 105 7.45 -21.63 -8.52
C SER A 105 8.45 -20.56 -8.95
N LYS A 106 9.40 -20.25 -8.06
CA LYS A 106 10.42 -19.22 -8.25
C LYS A 106 11.79 -19.83 -8.55
N THR A 107 12.63 -19.07 -9.24
CA THR A 107 13.95 -19.53 -9.72
C THR A 107 14.99 -18.42 -9.64
N VAL A 108 16.28 -18.77 -9.68
CA VAL A 108 17.38 -17.78 -9.74
C VAL A 108 17.66 -17.32 -11.17
N LYS A 109 17.10 -17.97 -12.20
CA LYS A 109 17.45 -17.67 -13.59
C LYS A 109 16.87 -16.31 -14.03
N PRO A 110 17.60 -15.54 -14.85
CA PRO A 110 17.05 -14.31 -15.41
C PRO A 110 15.84 -14.62 -16.29
N VAL A 111 14.94 -13.65 -16.38
CA VAL A 111 13.71 -13.69 -17.18
C VAL A 111 13.78 -12.50 -18.14
N ALA A 112 13.08 -12.59 -19.28
CA ALA A 112 13.05 -11.50 -20.26
C ALA A 112 12.50 -10.20 -19.64
N GLU A 113 13.00 -9.06 -20.10
CA GLU A 113 12.75 -7.75 -19.50
C GLU A 113 11.27 -7.33 -19.55
N HIS A 114 10.58 -7.66 -20.65
CA HIS A 114 9.16 -7.35 -20.87
C HIS A 114 8.19 -8.45 -20.41
N THR A 115 8.53 -9.16 -19.33
CA THR A 115 7.67 -10.21 -18.79
C THR A 115 6.71 -9.63 -17.76
N ASP A 116 5.45 -10.08 -17.81
CA ASP A 116 4.44 -9.75 -16.81
C ASP A 116 4.84 -10.20 -15.40
N ILE A 117 4.19 -9.61 -14.40
CA ILE A 117 4.44 -9.88 -12.96
C ILE A 117 4.41 -11.39 -12.66
N GLN A 118 3.43 -12.11 -13.22
CA GLN A 118 3.30 -13.57 -13.06
C GLN A 118 4.50 -14.34 -13.65
N GLY A 119 5.01 -13.88 -14.79
CA GLY A 119 6.13 -14.52 -15.47
C GLY A 119 7.50 -14.18 -14.88
N LYS A 120 7.61 -13.15 -14.04
CA LYS A 120 8.82 -12.79 -13.26
C LYS A 120 9.10 -13.81 -12.14
N LYS A 121 9.39 -15.06 -12.53
CA LYS A 121 9.73 -16.17 -11.62
C LYS A 121 11.03 -15.93 -10.84
N CYS A 122 11.80 -14.94 -11.25
CA CYS A 122 13.06 -14.56 -10.63
C CYS A 122 12.92 -13.53 -9.51
N MET A 123 11.69 -13.00 -9.32
CA MET A 123 11.34 -11.97 -8.34
C MET A 123 10.31 -12.49 -7.34
N VAL A 124 10.37 -11.94 -6.13
CA VAL A 124 9.33 -12.00 -5.10
C VAL A 124 8.84 -10.58 -4.84
N PHE A 125 7.55 -10.42 -4.54
CA PHE A 125 6.90 -9.10 -4.48
C PHE A 125 6.39 -8.82 -3.08
N ALA A 126 6.44 -7.55 -2.67
CA ALA A 126 5.94 -7.10 -1.39
C ALA A 126 4.47 -7.50 -1.20
N GLY A 127 4.13 -7.99 -0.01
CA GLY A 127 2.76 -8.42 0.34
C GLY A 127 2.41 -9.85 -0.09
N THR A 128 3.28 -10.54 -0.83
CA THR A 128 3.11 -11.97 -1.16
C THR A 128 3.62 -12.87 -0.04
N THR A 129 3.20 -14.14 0.00
CA THR A 129 3.56 -15.07 1.08
C THR A 129 4.35 -16.26 0.55
N VAL A 130 5.44 -16.63 1.24
CA VAL A 130 6.21 -17.82 0.89
C VAL A 130 5.49 -19.06 1.43
N VAL A 131 5.03 -19.93 0.53
CA VAL A 131 4.29 -21.14 0.91
C VAL A 131 5.18 -22.37 0.98
N ASN A 132 6.34 -22.36 0.31
CA ASN A 132 7.28 -23.48 0.34
C ASN A 132 8.70 -23.01 0.04
N GLY A 133 9.68 -23.56 0.77
CA GLY A 133 11.11 -23.35 0.55
C GLY A 133 11.72 -22.23 1.40
N ASN A 134 13.05 -22.13 1.30
CA ASN A 134 13.86 -21.05 1.85
C ASN A 134 14.75 -20.49 0.74
N CYS A 135 14.92 -19.17 0.72
CA CYS A 135 15.77 -18.48 -0.25
C CYS A 135 16.44 -17.24 0.34
N MET A 136 17.48 -16.80 -0.36
CA MET A 136 18.10 -15.50 -0.14
C MET A 136 17.78 -14.59 -1.31
N CYS A 137 17.33 -13.38 -0.98
CA CYS A 137 16.86 -12.40 -1.93
C CYS A 137 17.58 -11.07 -1.74
N LEU A 138 17.78 -10.35 -2.84
CA LEU A 138 18.34 -9.00 -2.85
C LEU A 138 17.20 -8.00 -3.00
N VAL A 139 17.12 -7.01 -2.11
CA VAL A 139 16.11 -5.96 -2.19
C VAL A 139 16.36 -5.09 -3.41
N THR A 140 15.32 -4.94 -4.23
CA THR A 140 15.32 -4.13 -5.45
C THR A 140 14.44 -2.90 -5.33
N GLY A 141 13.32 -2.99 -4.59
CA GLY A 141 12.40 -1.87 -4.38
C GLY A 141 11.70 -1.97 -3.04
N THR A 142 11.49 -0.82 -2.39
CA THR A 142 10.83 -0.69 -1.10
C THR A 142 9.78 0.43 -1.14
N GLY A 143 8.81 0.42 -0.23
CA GLY A 143 7.77 1.43 -0.13
C GLY A 143 6.99 1.62 -1.45
N MET A 144 6.80 2.86 -1.88
CA MET A 144 6.04 3.21 -3.09
C MET A 144 6.68 2.71 -4.40
N ASN A 145 7.96 2.36 -4.39
CA ASN A 145 8.65 1.83 -5.57
C ASN A 145 8.39 0.34 -5.82
N THR A 146 7.70 -0.35 -4.90
CA THR A 146 7.26 -1.75 -5.08
C THR A 146 6.09 -1.85 -6.06
N GLU A 147 5.82 -3.03 -6.61
CA GLU A 147 4.65 -3.25 -7.48
C GLU A 147 3.34 -2.95 -6.76
N ILE A 148 3.19 -3.36 -5.49
CA ILE A 148 2.00 -3.00 -4.69
C ILE A 148 1.94 -1.50 -4.37
N GLY A 149 3.10 -0.86 -4.18
CA GLY A 149 3.22 0.59 -3.99
C GLY A 149 2.76 1.37 -5.23
N LYS A 150 3.15 0.94 -6.43
CA LYS A 150 2.70 1.52 -7.70
C LYS A 150 1.18 1.41 -7.85
N VAL A 151 0.61 0.24 -7.57
CA VAL A 151 -0.85 0.03 -7.59
C VAL A 151 -1.55 0.98 -6.61
N HIS A 152 -1.03 1.13 -5.38
CA HIS A 152 -1.57 2.09 -4.42
C HIS A 152 -1.50 3.54 -4.90
N SER A 153 -0.39 3.96 -5.52
CA SER A 153 -0.25 5.31 -6.05
C SER A 153 -1.25 5.60 -7.17
N GLN A 154 -1.45 4.64 -8.09
CA GLN A 154 -2.42 4.76 -9.18
C GLN A 154 -3.85 4.84 -8.68
N ILE A 155 -4.21 4.06 -7.66
CA ILE A 155 -5.54 4.13 -7.02
C ILE A 155 -5.73 5.50 -6.36
N HIS A 156 -4.71 6.02 -5.67
CA HIS A 156 -4.80 7.33 -5.02
C HIS A 156 -4.94 8.46 -6.03
N GLU A 157 -4.17 8.45 -7.12
CA GLU A 157 -4.31 9.42 -8.21
C GLU A 157 -5.70 9.33 -8.86
N ALA A 158 -6.21 8.13 -9.13
CA ALA A 158 -7.55 7.93 -9.66
C ALA A 158 -8.65 8.43 -8.69
N ALA A 159 -8.47 8.29 -7.38
CA ALA A 159 -9.39 8.81 -6.38
C ALA A 159 -9.36 10.35 -6.27
N GLN A 160 -8.23 10.99 -6.54
CA GLN A 160 -8.18 12.46 -6.64
C GLN A 160 -8.92 12.98 -7.89
N HIS A 161 -9.01 12.14 -8.92
CA HIS A 161 -9.91 12.32 -10.06
C HIS A 161 -11.30 11.69 -9.81
N GLU A 162 -11.84 11.81 -8.59
CA GLU A 162 -13.27 11.65 -8.37
C GLU A 162 -14.01 12.73 -9.18
N GLU A 163 -14.33 12.40 -10.43
CA GLU A 163 -15.41 13.08 -11.12
C GLU A 163 -16.63 13.03 -10.21
N ASP A 164 -17.22 14.18 -9.94
CA ASP A 164 -18.43 14.28 -9.13
C ASP A 164 -19.40 13.18 -9.53
N THR A 165 -19.89 12.44 -8.53
CA THR A 165 -20.85 11.37 -8.80
C THR A 165 -22.01 11.94 -9.63
N PRO A 166 -22.65 11.14 -10.50
CA PRO A 166 -23.75 11.65 -11.34
C PRO A 166 -24.84 12.36 -10.53
N LEU A 167 -25.03 11.97 -9.27
CA LEU A 167 -25.91 12.65 -8.32
C LEU A 167 -25.34 14.00 -7.84
N LYS A 168 -24.05 14.09 -7.47
CA LYS A 168 -23.38 15.36 -7.12
C LYS A 168 -23.38 16.35 -8.28
N LYS A 169 -23.13 15.90 -9.53
CA LYS A 169 -23.22 16.75 -10.74
C LYS A 169 -24.62 17.35 -10.90
N LYS A 170 -25.67 16.51 -10.79
CA LYS A 170 -27.07 16.98 -10.84
C LYS A 170 -27.45 17.90 -9.67
N LEU A 171 -26.95 17.61 -8.47
CA LEU A 171 -27.21 18.45 -7.30
C LEU A 171 -26.53 19.82 -7.45
N ASN A 172 -25.31 19.86 -7.96
CA ASN A 172 -24.58 21.10 -8.25
C ASN A 172 -25.21 21.89 -9.40
N GLU A 173 -25.75 21.23 -10.43
CA GLU A 173 -26.56 21.90 -11.47
C GLU A 173 -27.81 22.56 -10.86
N LEU A 174 -28.56 21.83 -10.03
CA LEU A 174 -29.78 22.35 -9.38
C LEU A 174 -29.51 23.45 -8.35
N LEU A 175 -28.39 23.37 -7.63
CA LEU A 175 -27.98 24.39 -6.65
C LEU A 175 -27.30 25.59 -7.31
N GLY A 176 -26.66 25.41 -8.48
CA GLY A 176 -25.98 26.45 -9.25
C GLY A 176 -26.91 27.33 -10.09
N GLU A 177 -28.13 26.87 -10.38
CA GLU A 177 -29.17 27.66 -11.05
C GLU A 177 -29.88 28.69 -10.14
N VAL A 178 -29.48 28.81 -8.87
CA VAL A 178 -29.95 29.88 -7.97
C VAL A 178 -29.01 31.09 -8.08
N GLN A 179 -29.06 31.77 -9.23
CA GLN A 179 -28.63 33.17 -9.39
C GLN A 179 -29.73 33.98 -10.06
#